data_AF-A0A9C5ZMY5-F1
#
_entry.id   AF-A0A9C5ZMY5-F1
#
_cell.length_a   1.000
_cell.length_b   1.000
_cell.length_c   1.000
_cell.angle_alpha   90.00
_cell.angle_beta   90.00
_cell.angle_gamma   90.00
#
_symmetry.space_group_name_H-M   'P 1'
#
loop_
_entity.id
_entity.type
_entity.pdbx_description
1 polymer ?
#
loop_
_entity_poly.entity_id
_entity_poly.type
_entity_poly.pdbx_seq_one_letter_code
_entity_poly.pdbx_strand_id
1 'polypeptide(L)'
;MSKLMERILIFFGVSTILMLEAWEFCNKPEIGEKVCRAGKSHFMCGEIQAQAGRWVTVEVKAPPMTRKIKRYFLEFFNSLRNNISSGTYTLSNGQTFPIAARMREVIWDNELEFMMQTWVRAGKESKLDCIGSQRLNFVYTKLFTSPQKYKLPFFKIVDLTLLAYTKNMDGISNTKEVQSYGTA
;
A
#
# COMPACT_ATOMS: atom_id res chain seq x y z
N MET A 1 24.22 16.40 55.70
CA MET A 1 23.40 16.82 54.53
C MET A 1 24.11 16.32 53.28
N SER A 2 23.99 15.04 52.92
CA SER A 2 22.87 14.43 52.19
C SER A 2 22.73 14.95 50.76
N LYS A 3 23.14 14.09 49.82
CA LYS A 3 22.48 13.84 48.52
C LYS A 3 22.02 15.09 47.75
N LEU A 4 22.85 15.57 46.84
CA LEU A 4 22.35 16.29 45.66
C LEU A 4 23.16 15.88 44.42
N MET A 5 22.79 14.72 43.88
CA MET A 5 22.77 14.38 42.45
C MET A 5 24.09 14.62 41.68
N GLU A 6 25.04 13.70 41.61
CA GLU A 6 24.92 12.40 40.92
C GLU A 6 23.63 12.24 40.09
N ARG A 7 23.65 12.74 38.85
CA ARG A 7 22.93 12.24 37.65
C ARG A 7 22.79 13.34 36.61
N ILE A 8 23.86 13.61 35.85
CA ILE A 8 23.72 14.09 34.48
C ILE A 8 24.41 13.06 33.59
N LEU A 9 23.83 11.85 33.57
CA LEU A 9 23.98 10.94 32.45
C LEU A 9 23.04 11.48 31.38
N ILE A 10 23.61 12.23 30.45
CA ILE A 10 22.88 12.72 29.30
C ILE A 10 22.50 11.48 28.47
N PHE A 11 21.26 11.03 28.60
CA PHE A 11 20.64 10.10 27.66
C PHE A 11 20.45 10.82 26.31
N PHE A 12 21.52 10.97 25.52
CA PHE A 12 21.43 11.19 24.07
C PHE A 12 21.21 9.85 23.35
N GLY A 13 20.38 9.00 23.94
CA GLY A 13 20.02 7.69 23.38
C GLY A 13 18.56 7.71 23.01
N VAL A 14 18.27 7.46 21.73
CA VAL A 14 16.95 7.11 21.19
C VAL A 14 16.04 8.29 20.81
N SER A 15 16.51 9.19 19.94
CA SER A 15 15.58 9.97 19.09
C SER A 15 16.08 10.22 17.66
N THR A 16 17.07 9.48 17.18
CA THR A 16 17.62 9.62 15.81
C THR A 16 17.32 8.45 14.87
N ILE A 17 16.65 7.39 15.34
CA ILE A 17 16.52 6.15 14.56
C ILE A 17 15.42 6.23 13.47
N LEU A 18 14.47 7.17 13.53
CA LEU A 18 13.34 7.19 12.59
C LEU A 18 13.53 8.08 11.35
N MET A 19 14.64 8.82 11.22
CA MET A 19 14.92 9.67 10.03
C MET A 19 15.82 9.00 8.98
N LEU A 20 16.35 7.80 9.26
CA LEU A 20 17.31 7.13 8.39
C LEU A 20 16.68 6.42 7.18
N GLU A 21 15.42 5.96 7.29
CA GLU A 21 14.84 5.05 6.28
C GLU A 21 14.39 5.74 4.99
N ALA A 22 14.25 7.07 4.97
CA ALA A 22 13.80 7.82 3.79
C ALA A 22 14.84 8.79 3.21
N TRP A 23 15.89 9.12 3.98
CA TRP A 23 16.86 10.16 3.63
C TRP A 23 17.53 9.92 2.27
N GLU A 24 17.80 8.65 1.96
CA GLU A 24 18.47 8.25 0.73
C GLU A 24 17.65 8.52 -0.53
N PHE A 25 16.32 8.39 -0.48
CA PHE A 25 15.46 8.71 -1.61
C PHE A 25 15.50 10.20 -1.97
N CYS A 26 15.91 11.05 -1.02
CA CYS A 26 15.82 12.50 -1.13
C CYS A 26 17.16 13.18 -1.35
N ASN A 27 18.24 12.59 -0.84
CA ASN A 27 19.57 13.21 -0.82
C ASN A 27 20.59 12.47 -1.68
N LYS A 28 20.21 11.34 -2.28
CA LYS A 28 21.04 10.62 -3.25
C LYS A 28 20.36 10.63 -4.63
N PRO A 29 20.72 11.56 -5.53
CA PRO A 29 20.13 11.66 -6.86
C PRO A 29 20.20 10.35 -7.64
N GLU A 30 21.28 9.58 -7.49
CA GLU A 30 21.43 8.28 -8.16
C GLU A 30 20.38 7.25 -7.74
N ILE A 31 19.91 7.30 -6.49
CA ILE A 31 18.84 6.44 -6.00
C ILE A 31 17.50 6.97 -6.50
N GLY A 32 17.26 8.29 -6.39
CA GLY A 32 16.04 8.93 -6.86
C GLY A 32 15.76 8.65 -8.34
N GLU A 33 16.75 8.82 -9.21
CA GLU A 33 16.65 8.57 -10.66
C GLU A 33 16.49 7.08 -11.01
N LYS A 34 17.03 6.19 -10.17
CA LYS A 34 16.89 4.74 -10.36
C LYS A 34 15.48 4.26 -10.01
N VAL A 35 14.92 4.77 -8.91
CA VAL A 35 13.65 4.27 -8.37
C VAL A 35 12.44 5.03 -8.92
N CYS A 36 12.62 6.30 -9.29
CA CYS A 36 11.60 7.19 -9.85
C CYS A 36 11.87 7.49 -11.32
N ARG A 37 10.80 7.82 -12.07
CA ARG A 37 10.97 8.35 -13.43
C ARG A 37 11.59 9.75 -13.39
N ALA A 38 12.34 10.12 -14.43
CA ALA A 38 12.94 11.44 -14.55
C ALA A 38 11.92 12.55 -14.28
N GLY A 39 12.29 13.52 -13.43
CA GLY A 39 11.44 14.64 -13.03
C GLY A 39 10.37 14.30 -11.98
N LYS A 40 10.40 13.11 -11.35
CA LYS A 40 9.51 12.73 -10.24
C LYS A 40 10.27 12.65 -8.93
N SER A 41 9.66 13.21 -7.88
CA SER A 41 10.15 13.08 -6.51
C SER A 41 9.55 11.84 -5.84
N HIS A 42 10.34 11.16 -5.02
CA HIS A 42 9.86 10.08 -4.18
C HIS A 42 8.89 10.63 -3.13
N PHE A 43 7.78 9.93 -2.84
CA PHE A 43 6.76 10.48 -1.93
C PHE A 43 7.22 10.62 -0.48
N MET A 44 8.23 9.85 -0.08
CA MET A 44 8.89 9.98 1.23
C MET A 44 9.76 11.24 1.30
N CYS A 45 10.01 11.92 0.17
CA CYS A 45 10.76 13.15 0.06
C CYS A 45 9.82 14.34 0.07
N GLY A 46 9.68 14.95 1.25
CA GLY A 46 8.83 16.09 1.52
C GLY A 46 8.04 15.92 2.80
N GLU A 47 7.24 16.93 3.17
CA GLU A 47 6.39 16.84 4.35
C GLU A 47 5.31 15.77 4.14
N ILE A 48 5.33 14.72 4.96
CA ILE A 48 4.37 13.60 4.95
C ILE A 48 3.14 13.96 5.80
N GLN A 49 2.62 15.18 5.65
CA GLN A 49 1.46 15.65 6.40
C GLN A 49 0.34 16.02 5.44
N ALA A 50 -0.90 15.71 5.82
CA ALA A 50 -2.09 16.17 5.10
C ALA A 50 -2.11 17.70 5.16
N GLN A 51 -2.40 18.33 4.03
CA GLN A 51 -2.83 19.73 4.08
C GLN A 51 -4.15 19.79 4.85
N ALA A 52 -4.27 20.74 5.79
CA ALA A 52 -5.50 20.94 6.53
C ALA A 52 -6.66 21.17 5.55
N GLY A 53 -7.64 20.27 5.50
CA GLY A 53 -8.64 20.25 4.42
C GLY A 53 -9.86 19.34 4.68
N ARG A 54 -10.88 19.56 3.85
CA ARG A 54 -12.33 19.26 3.93
C ARG A 54 -12.84 17.97 4.60
N TRP A 55 -12.01 16.94 4.78
CA TRP A 55 -12.42 15.60 5.22
C TRP A 55 -11.69 15.11 6.48
N VAL A 56 -10.77 15.91 7.02
CA VAL A 56 -10.05 15.60 8.27
C VAL A 56 -10.93 15.96 9.48
N THR A 57 -12.10 15.34 9.60
CA THR A 57 -12.92 15.41 10.83
C THR A 57 -12.77 14.14 11.68
N VAL A 58 -12.03 13.14 11.18
CA VAL A 58 -11.80 11.86 11.85
C VAL A 58 -10.35 11.43 11.77
N GLU A 59 -9.86 10.86 12.86
CA GLU A 59 -8.53 10.29 13.00
C GLU A 59 -8.28 9.22 11.92
N VAL A 60 -7.24 9.41 11.10
CA VAL A 60 -6.85 8.43 10.07
C VAL A 60 -6.16 7.25 10.75
N LYS A 61 -6.89 6.12 10.86
CA LYS A 61 -6.35 4.87 11.42
C LYS A 61 -5.98 3.90 10.32
N ALA A 62 -4.68 3.77 10.06
CA ALA A 62 -4.16 2.64 9.30
C ALA A 62 -4.34 1.36 10.14
N PRO A 63 -5.04 0.33 9.63
CA PRO A 63 -5.22 -0.91 10.36
C PRO A 63 -3.87 -1.63 10.52
N PRO A 64 -3.65 -2.33 11.65
CA PRO A 64 -2.45 -3.16 11.79
C PRO A 64 -2.52 -4.29 10.78
N MET A 65 -1.55 -4.36 9.87
CA MET A 65 -1.47 -5.40 8.85
C MET A 65 -0.98 -6.71 9.47
N THR A 66 -1.89 -7.42 10.11
CA THR A 66 -1.61 -8.74 10.71
C THR A 66 -1.33 -9.80 9.64
N ARG A 67 -0.71 -10.92 10.03
CA ARG A 67 -0.49 -12.06 9.14
C ARG A 67 -1.78 -12.55 8.46
N LYS A 68 -2.92 -12.53 9.17
CA LYS A 68 -4.23 -12.91 8.61
C LYS A 68 -4.64 -11.97 7.48
N ILE A 69 -4.48 -10.67 7.68
CA ILE A 69 -4.84 -9.66 6.67
C ILE A 69 -3.90 -9.74 5.46
N LYS A 70 -2.59 -9.86 5.68
CA LYS A 70 -1.62 -10.01 4.58
C LYS A 70 -1.94 -11.24 3.73
N ARG A 71 -2.23 -12.37 4.38
CA ARG A 71 -2.61 -13.62 3.72
C ARG A 71 -3.90 -13.46 2.89
N TYR A 72 -4.90 -12.76 3.43
CA TYR A 72 -6.14 -12.47 2.72
C TYR A 72 -5.91 -11.80 1.36
N PHE A 73 -5.09 -10.73 1.34
CA PHE A 73 -4.73 -10.05 0.09
C PHE A 73 -3.95 -10.95 -0.87
N LEU A 74 -2.98 -11.72 -0.36
CA LEU A 74 -2.19 -12.64 -1.19
C LEU A 74 -3.05 -13.74 -1.81
N GLU A 75 -3.92 -14.37 -1.03
CA GLU A 75 -4.85 -15.41 -1.50
C GLU A 75 -5.74 -14.87 -2.62
N PHE A 76 -6.31 -13.67 -2.42
CA PHE A 76 -7.11 -13.01 -3.45
C PHE A 76 -6.32 -12.76 -4.74
N PHE A 77 -5.17 -12.07 -4.66
CA PHE A 77 -4.42 -11.70 -5.86
C PHE A 77 -3.80 -12.90 -6.55
N ASN A 78 -3.31 -13.90 -5.82
CA ASN A 78 -2.74 -15.11 -6.42
C ASN A 78 -3.81 -15.98 -7.08
N SER A 79 -5.01 -16.08 -6.50
CA SER A 79 -6.13 -16.78 -7.12
C SER A 79 -6.58 -16.08 -8.40
N LEU A 80 -6.72 -14.75 -8.36
CA LEU A 80 -7.04 -13.96 -9.55
C LEU A 80 -5.98 -14.14 -10.66
N ARG A 81 -4.68 -14.07 -10.31
CA ARG A 81 -3.57 -14.25 -11.26
C ARG A 81 -3.56 -15.64 -11.87
N ASN A 82 -3.80 -16.67 -11.07
CA ASN A 82 -3.91 -18.05 -11.52
C ASN A 82 -5.03 -18.19 -12.55
N ASN A 83 -6.21 -17.63 -12.25
CA ASN A 83 -7.37 -17.71 -13.14
C ASN A 83 -7.14 -16.91 -14.43
N ILE A 84 -6.62 -15.69 -14.35
CA ILE A 84 -6.27 -14.91 -15.55
C ILE A 84 -5.23 -15.65 -16.42
N SER A 85 -4.27 -16.35 -15.80
CA SER A 85 -3.22 -17.06 -16.54
C SER A 85 -3.65 -18.37 -17.17
N SER A 86 -4.83 -18.90 -16.83
CA SER A 86 -5.26 -20.25 -17.24
C SER A 86 -5.67 -20.34 -18.72
N GLY A 87 -5.98 -19.21 -19.36
CA GLY A 87 -6.58 -19.22 -20.69
C GLY A 87 -8.09 -19.46 -20.71
N THR A 88 -8.76 -19.52 -19.54
CA THR A 88 -10.20 -19.82 -19.44
C THR A 88 -11.02 -18.70 -18.81
N TYR A 89 -10.38 -17.63 -18.35
CA TYR A 89 -11.04 -16.55 -17.64
C TYR A 89 -11.55 -15.46 -18.59
N THR A 90 -12.87 -15.26 -18.60
CA THR A 90 -13.57 -14.45 -19.61
C THR A 90 -13.93 -13.06 -19.09
N LEU A 91 -13.78 -12.08 -19.97
CA LEU A 91 -14.16 -10.68 -19.81
C LEU A 91 -15.67 -10.48 -20.02
N SER A 92 -16.15 -9.29 -19.68
CA SER A 92 -17.54 -8.85 -19.93
C SER A 92 -17.91 -8.78 -21.41
N ASN A 93 -16.93 -8.59 -22.29
CA ASN A 93 -17.14 -8.59 -23.74
C ASN A 93 -17.03 -9.99 -24.40
N GLY A 94 -16.93 -11.07 -23.60
CA GLY A 94 -16.81 -12.43 -24.10
C GLY A 94 -15.41 -12.87 -24.55
N GLN A 95 -14.41 -11.96 -24.51
CA GLN A 95 -13.03 -12.32 -24.78
C GLN A 95 -12.40 -13.04 -23.59
N THR A 96 -11.45 -13.93 -23.84
CA THR A 96 -10.76 -14.69 -22.80
C THR A 96 -9.30 -14.26 -22.74
N PHE A 97 -8.74 -14.18 -21.53
CA PHE A 97 -7.31 -13.92 -21.38
C PHE A 97 -6.49 -15.04 -22.03
N PRO A 98 -5.37 -14.73 -22.72
CA PRO A 98 -4.49 -15.77 -23.23
C PRO A 98 -3.76 -16.50 -22.11
N ILE A 99 -3.36 -17.74 -22.36
CA ILE A 99 -2.51 -18.51 -21.43
C ILE A 99 -1.19 -17.74 -21.21
N ALA A 100 -0.83 -17.52 -19.95
CA ALA A 100 0.42 -16.86 -19.63
C ALA A 100 1.57 -17.87 -19.52
N ALA A 101 2.62 -17.69 -20.34
CA ALA A 101 3.82 -18.53 -20.26
C ALA A 101 4.56 -18.44 -18.91
N ARG A 102 4.42 -17.30 -18.20
CA ARG A 102 5.05 -17.08 -16.90
C ARG A 102 4.28 -16.07 -16.06
N MET A 103 3.37 -16.56 -15.21
CA MET A 103 2.69 -15.76 -14.18
C MET A 103 3.10 -16.25 -12.79
N ARG A 104 4.01 -15.52 -12.12
CA ARG A 104 4.51 -15.93 -10.80
C ARG A 104 3.53 -15.59 -9.68
N GLU A 105 3.53 -16.38 -8.63
CA GLU A 105 2.89 -16.04 -7.37
C GLU A 105 3.48 -14.72 -6.82
N VAL A 106 2.62 -13.82 -6.35
CA VAL A 106 3.04 -12.62 -5.64
C VAL A 106 3.26 -12.92 -4.17
N ILE A 107 4.25 -12.25 -3.60
CA ILE A 107 4.57 -12.30 -2.17
C ILE A 107 4.29 -10.95 -1.54
N TRP A 108 4.10 -10.96 -0.22
CA TRP A 108 3.94 -9.72 0.53
C TRP A 108 5.29 -9.04 0.74
N ASP A 109 5.33 -7.73 0.55
CA ASP A 109 6.54 -6.92 0.67
C ASP A 109 6.41 -5.92 1.81
N ASN A 110 7.22 -6.10 2.87
CA ASN A 110 7.13 -5.26 4.07
C ASN A 110 7.65 -3.83 3.83
N GLU A 111 8.56 -3.63 2.88
CA GLU A 111 9.07 -2.30 2.53
C GLU A 111 7.98 -1.51 1.81
N LEU A 112 7.29 -2.12 0.84
CA LEU A 112 6.12 -1.50 0.21
C LEU A 112 4.97 -1.25 1.20
N GLU A 113 4.72 -2.19 2.12
CA GLU A 113 3.73 -1.99 3.17
C GLU A 113 4.05 -0.79 4.06
N PHE A 114 5.29 -0.68 4.53
CA PHE A 114 5.72 0.43 5.36
C PHE A 114 5.50 1.77 4.66
N MET A 115 5.88 1.86 3.39
CA MET A 115 5.66 3.04 2.56
C MET A 115 4.16 3.36 2.40
N MET A 116 3.32 2.35 2.16
CA MET A 116 1.86 2.54 2.04
C MET A 116 1.19 2.93 3.36
N GLN A 117 1.60 2.35 4.48
CA GLN A 117 1.09 2.77 5.80
C GLN A 117 1.49 4.21 6.11
N THR A 118 2.72 4.59 5.76
CA THR A 118 3.21 5.96 5.93
C THR A 118 2.38 6.93 5.10
N TRP A 119 2.10 6.60 3.84
CA TRP A 119 1.24 7.41 2.99
C TRP A 119 -0.20 7.53 3.48
N VAL A 120 -0.82 6.41 3.89
CA VAL A 120 -2.19 6.42 4.42
C VAL A 120 -2.27 7.25 5.69
N ARG A 121 -1.32 7.09 6.63
CA ARG A 121 -1.26 7.89 7.86
C ARG A 121 -1.04 9.38 7.59
N ALA A 122 -0.34 9.70 6.50
CA ALA A 122 -0.18 11.08 6.05
C ALA A 122 -1.52 11.73 5.71
N GLY A 123 -2.58 10.95 5.42
CA GLY A 123 -3.90 11.48 5.05
C GLY A 123 -3.91 12.25 3.73
N LYS A 124 -2.88 12.10 2.90
CA LYS A 124 -2.81 12.77 1.59
C LYS A 124 -3.66 12.00 0.57
N GLU A 125 -4.78 12.58 0.13
CA GLU A 125 -5.54 12.10 -1.03
C GLU A 125 -4.87 12.42 -2.39
N SER A 126 -3.65 12.97 -2.37
CA SER A 126 -2.91 13.31 -3.59
C SER A 126 -2.34 12.08 -4.27
N LYS A 127 -2.32 12.09 -5.61
CA LYS A 127 -1.62 11.12 -6.45
C LYS A 127 -0.17 10.95 -5.99
N LEU A 128 0.28 9.71 -5.80
CA LEU A 128 1.68 9.39 -5.57
C LEU A 128 2.46 9.54 -6.87
N ASP A 129 3.48 10.40 -6.87
CA ASP A 129 4.37 10.59 -8.02
C ASP A 129 5.37 9.43 -8.18
N CYS A 130 5.91 8.92 -7.07
CA CYS A 130 6.84 7.79 -7.05
C CYS A 130 6.87 7.10 -5.68
N ILE A 131 6.96 5.77 -5.68
CA ILE A 131 7.11 4.88 -4.50
C ILE A 131 8.11 3.73 -4.77
N GLY A 132 9.05 3.93 -5.68
CA GLY A 132 10.05 2.91 -5.96
C GLY A 132 10.99 2.70 -4.77
N SER A 133 11.40 1.47 -4.52
CA SER A 133 12.50 1.17 -3.60
C SER A 133 13.75 0.76 -4.36
N GLN A 134 14.90 0.72 -3.68
CA GLN A 134 16.16 0.31 -4.32
C GLN A 134 16.10 -1.10 -4.93
N ARG A 135 15.25 -1.97 -4.37
CA ARG A 135 15.00 -3.34 -4.84
C ARG A 135 13.89 -3.40 -5.88
N LEU A 136 12.89 -2.53 -5.76
CA LEU A 136 11.70 -2.49 -6.62
C LEU A 136 11.58 -1.11 -7.26
N ASN A 137 12.23 -0.94 -8.42
CA ASN A 137 12.14 0.30 -9.18
C ASN A 137 10.75 0.45 -9.83
N PHE A 138 10.30 1.70 -10.06
CA PHE A 138 9.07 2.01 -10.79
C PHE A 138 7.79 1.34 -10.25
N VAL A 139 7.68 1.22 -8.94
CA VAL A 139 6.50 0.66 -8.29
C VAL A 139 5.27 1.51 -8.59
N TYR A 140 4.18 0.81 -8.91
CA TYR A 140 2.89 1.42 -9.17
C TYR A 140 1.96 1.23 -7.98
N THR A 141 1.06 2.19 -7.76
CA THR A 141 0.08 2.15 -6.66
C THR A 141 -1.34 2.35 -7.17
N LYS A 142 -2.29 1.74 -6.47
CA LYS A 142 -3.72 2.03 -6.60
C LYS A 142 -4.23 2.50 -5.25
N LEU A 143 -5.05 3.54 -5.28
CA LEU A 143 -5.81 4.02 -4.14
C LEU A 143 -7.29 3.87 -4.44
N PHE A 144 -8.02 3.39 -3.44
CA PHE A 144 -9.46 3.36 -3.44
C PHE A 144 -9.95 4.15 -2.24
N THR A 145 -10.76 5.17 -2.52
CA THR A 145 -11.46 5.96 -1.52
C THR A 145 -12.95 5.90 -1.83
N SER A 146 -13.76 5.72 -0.80
CA SER A 146 -15.22 5.74 -0.95
C SER A 146 -15.82 6.37 0.30
N PRO A 147 -16.53 7.51 0.18
CA PRO A 147 -17.16 8.13 1.32
C PRO A 147 -18.23 7.19 1.90
N GLN A 148 -18.17 6.95 3.20
CA GLN A 148 -19.12 6.09 3.89
C GLN A 148 -19.99 6.91 4.84
N LYS A 149 -21.32 6.74 4.75
CA LYS A 149 -22.27 7.35 5.69
C LYS A 149 -22.12 6.78 7.11
N TYR A 150 -21.72 5.52 7.21
CA TYR A 150 -21.53 4.80 8.47
C TYR A 150 -20.19 4.07 8.49
N LYS A 151 -19.64 3.84 9.68
CA LYS A 151 -18.43 3.04 9.84
C LYS A 151 -18.68 1.61 9.37
N LEU A 152 -17.91 1.14 8.40
CA LEU A 152 -17.94 -0.23 7.92
C LEU A 152 -16.89 -1.10 8.65
N PRO A 153 -17.13 -2.40 8.83
CA PRO A 153 -16.10 -3.36 9.23
C PRO A 153 -14.95 -3.36 8.21
N PHE A 154 -13.71 -3.57 8.70
CA PHE A 154 -12.52 -3.54 7.85
C PHE A 154 -12.60 -4.49 6.65
N PHE A 155 -12.94 -5.77 6.86
CA PHE A 155 -13.04 -6.73 5.76
C PHE A 155 -14.11 -6.37 4.74
N LYS A 156 -15.22 -5.74 5.17
CA LYS A 156 -16.23 -5.23 4.23
C LYS A 156 -15.68 -4.12 3.34
N ILE A 157 -14.82 -3.24 3.87
CA ILE A 157 -14.13 -2.22 3.07
C ILE A 157 -13.17 -2.89 2.08
N VAL A 158 -12.41 -3.88 2.54
CA VAL A 158 -11.47 -4.64 1.69
C VAL A 158 -12.22 -5.33 0.55
N ASP A 159 -13.31 -6.04 0.84
CA ASP A 159 -14.09 -6.79 -0.16
C ASP A 159 -14.70 -5.86 -1.22
N LEU A 160 -15.30 -4.75 -0.78
CA LEU A 160 -15.82 -3.74 -1.70
C LEU A 160 -14.70 -3.17 -2.59
N THR A 161 -13.51 -2.96 -2.02
CA THR A 161 -12.34 -2.46 -2.75
C THR A 161 -11.84 -3.47 -3.78
N LEU A 162 -11.67 -4.73 -3.40
CA LEU A 162 -11.20 -5.79 -4.28
C LEU A 162 -12.21 -6.10 -5.40
N LEU A 163 -13.51 -6.07 -5.09
CA LEU A 163 -14.56 -6.21 -6.09
C LEU A 163 -14.58 -5.05 -7.09
N ALA A 164 -14.42 -3.82 -6.59
CA ALA A 164 -14.32 -2.64 -7.45
C ALA A 164 -13.07 -2.70 -8.34
N TYR A 165 -11.94 -3.18 -7.80
CA TYR A 165 -10.72 -3.41 -8.58
C TYR A 165 -10.99 -4.37 -9.76
N THR A 166 -11.55 -5.54 -9.50
CA THR A 166 -11.78 -6.54 -10.56
C THR A 166 -12.80 -6.10 -11.61
N LYS A 167 -13.85 -5.38 -11.19
CA LYS A 167 -14.89 -4.93 -12.12
C LYS A 167 -14.43 -3.78 -13.00
N ASN A 168 -13.76 -2.78 -12.40
CA ASN A 168 -13.47 -1.52 -13.07
C ASN A 168 -12.13 -1.54 -13.82
N MET A 169 -11.15 -2.33 -13.38
CA MET A 169 -9.83 -2.36 -14.01
C MET A 169 -9.72 -3.44 -15.06
N ASP A 170 -10.25 -4.63 -14.77
CA ASP A 170 -10.03 -5.81 -15.61
C ASP A 170 -11.26 -6.18 -16.44
N GLY A 171 -12.40 -5.48 -16.28
CA GLY A 171 -13.61 -5.72 -17.08
C GLY A 171 -14.17 -7.15 -16.95
N ILE A 172 -13.87 -7.82 -15.84
CA ILE A 172 -14.18 -9.24 -15.60
C ILE A 172 -15.68 -9.45 -15.36
N SER A 173 -16.29 -10.41 -16.06
CA SER A 173 -17.71 -10.76 -15.92
C SER A 173 -17.99 -11.75 -14.79
N ASN A 174 -17.12 -12.73 -14.58
CA ASN A 174 -17.31 -13.75 -13.56
C ASN A 174 -16.69 -13.33 -12.22
N THR A 175 -17.48 -12.67 -11.37
CA THR A 175 -17.06 -12.27 -10.01
C THR A 175 -17.46 -13.28 -8.93
N LYS A 176 -18.07 -14.43 -9.28
CA LYS A 176 -18.56 -15.41 -8.30
C LYS A 176 -17.44 -16.07 -7.51
N GLU A 177 -16.27 -16.27 -8.11
CA GLU A 177 -15.08 -16.79 -7.41
C GLU A 177 -14.51 -15.77 -6.41
N VAL A 178 -14.60 -14.47 -6.73
CA VAL A 178 -14.17 -13.36 -5.85
C VAL A 178 -15.04 -13.28 -4.58
N GLN A 179 -16.31 -13.68 -4.66
CA GLN A 179 -17.23 -13.69 -3.51
C GLN A 179 -16.92 -14.79 -2.48
N SER A 180 -16.21 -15.86 -2.88
CA SER A 180 -15.89 -17.00 -2.00
C SER A 180 -14.82 -16.70 -0.95
N TYR A 181 -14.02 -15.65 -1.15
CA TYR A 181 -13.00 -15.23 -0.20
C TYR A 181 -13.56 -14.35 0.93
N GLY A 182 -14.76 -13.78 0.78
CA GLY A 182 -15.39 -12.88 1.76
C GLY A 182 -16.18 -13.55 2.90
N THR A 183 -16.06 -14.87 3.09
CA THR A 183 -16.82 -15.62 4.12
C THR A 183 -15.91 -16.24 5.19
N ALA A 184 -15.09 -15.41 5.86
CA ALA A 184 -14.27 -15.82 7.00
C ALA A 184 -14.41 -14.88 8.21
#